data_AF-A0A067YFZ2-F1
#
_entry.id   AF-A0A067YFZ2-F1
#
_cell.length_a   1.000
_cell.length_b   1.000
_cell.length_c   1.000
_cell.angle_alpha   90.00
_cell.angle_beta   90.00
_cell.angle_gamma   90.00
#
_symmetry.space_group_name_H-M   'P 1'
#
loop_
_entity.id
_entity.type
_entity.pdbx_description
1 polymer ?
#
loop_
_entity_poly.entity_id
_entity_poly.type
_entity_poly.pdbx_seq_one_letter_code
_entity_poly.pdbx_strand_id
1 'polypeptide(L)'
;GLGLISYALVIFYQNEKSANAGMLTILSNRIGDVAILLSIALFFTVGGWNFLSWGLYMSEEKILIKILICIAASTKSAQIPFSAWLPAAMAAPTPVSALVHSSTLVTAGVYLLIRFNSIFGDSTIMTMMLIVACSTMFMAGLGANFEYDLKKIIALSTLSQLGVMLSILSLGFSDLAFFHLLTHALFKALLFLCAGVMIHNLKDSQDIRMMGGLVLNMPLTSMCMNLSNLALCGMPFMAGFYSKDLILEVAFMSNINFISFIMYVLATGLTVSYTFRLIY
;
A
#
# COMPACT_ATOMS: atom_id res chain seq x y z
N GLY A 1 4.56 -12.17 -14.13
CA GLY A 1 5.59 -12.72 -13.24
C GLY A 1 5.14 -12.68 -11.79
N LEU A 2 5.23 -11.52 -11.13
CA LEU A 2 5.00 -11.36 -9.69
C LEU A 2 3.68 -11.96 -9.16
N GLY A 3 2.56 -11.83 -9.90
CA GLY A 3 1.26 -12.37 -9.46
C GLY A 3 1.19 -13.90 -9.36
N LEU A 4 1.93 -14.63 -10.20
CA LEU A 4 2.01 -16.09 -10.11
C LEU A 4 2.92 -16.53 -8.97
N ILE A 5 4.05 -15.83 -8.79
CA ILE A 5 4.98 -16.08 -7.69
C ILE A 5 4.29 -15.81 -6.35
N SER A 6 3.54 -14.72 -6.23
CA SER A 6 2.78 -14.42 -5.01
C SER A 6 1.74 -15.50 -4.70
N TYR A 7 1.05 -16.01 -5.72
CA TYR A 7 0.09 -17.11 -5.53
C TYR A 7 0.76 -18.37 -4.96
N ALA A 8 1.89 -18.78 -5.55
CA ALA A 8 2.64 -19.95 -5.09
C ALA A 8 3.16 -19.76 -3.65
N LEU A 9 3.61 -18.56 -3.30
CA LEU A 9 4.11 -18.24 -1.96
C LEU A 9 3.00 -18.12 -0.91
N VAL A 10 1.80 -17.66 -1.27
CA VAL A 10 0.64 -17.60 -0.35
C VAL A 10 0.14 -19.00 -0.01
N ILE A 11 0.20 -19.95 -0.94
CA ILE A 11 -0.28 -21.33 -0.77
C ILE A 11 0.78 -22.25 -0.15
N PHE A 12 1.88 -21.69 0.38
CA PHE A 12 3.00 -22.48 0.91
C PHE A 12 2.58 -23.58 1.91
N TYR A 13 1.65 -23.29 2.83
CA TYR A 13 1.19 -24.24 3.85
C TYR A 13 0.08 -25.21 3.38
N GLN A 14 -0.42 -25.09 2.14
CA GLN A 14 -1.42 -25.98 1.53
C GLN A 14 -2.70 -26.25 2.36
N ASN A 15 -3.09 -25.32 3.25
CA ASN A 15 -4.33 -25.37 4.01
C ASN A 15 -5.50 -24.76 3.22
N GLU A 16 -6.75 -25.15 3.51
CA GLU A 16 -7.94 -24.55 2.87
C GLU A 16 -7.98 -23.02 3.01
N LYS A 17 -7.62 -22.50 4.20
CA LYS A 17 -7.53 -21.06 4.44
C LYS A 17 -6.51 -20.38 3.52
N SER A 18 -5.33 -20.98 3.33
CA SER A 18 -4.30 -20.45 2.43
C SER A 18 -4.70 -20.61 0.95
N ALA A 19 -5.39 -21.67 0.58
CA ALA A 19 -5.89 -21.88 -0.78
C ALA A 19 -6.95 -20.82 -1.16
N ASN A 20 -7.90 -20.55 -0.26
CA ASN A 20 -8.91 -19.51 -0.44
C ASN A 20 -8.27 -18.12 -0.53
N ALA A 21 -7.31 -17.82 0.36
CA ALA A 21 -6.55 -16.58 0.28
C ALA A 21 -5.79 -16.45 -1.05
N GLY A 22 -5.08 -17.50 -1.47
CA GLY A 22 -4.39 -17.54 -2.75
C GLY A 22 -5.32 -17.29 -3.93
N MET A 23 -6.50 -17.93 -3.94
CA MET A 23 -7.51 -17.73 -4.99
C MET A 23 -8.00 -16.27 -5.05
N LEU A 24 -8.27 -15.64 -3.90
CA LEU A 24 -8.64 -14.22 -3.84
C LEU A 24 -7.53 -13.32 -4.39
N THR A 25 -6.26 -13.60 -4.06
CA THR A 25 -5.13 -12.80 -4.55
C THR A 25 -4.93 -12.95 -6.06
N ILE A 26 -5.07 -14.14 -6.63
CA ILE A 26 -4.84 -14.31 -8.07
C ILE A 26 -5.99 -13.73 -8.88
N LEU A 27 -7.24 -13.94 -8.48
CA LEU A 27 -8.41 -13.43 -9.20
C LEU A 27 -8.43 -11.90 -9.23
N SER A 28 -8.23 -11.24 -8.09
CA SER A 28 -8.17 -9.77 -8.03
C SER A 28 -7.04 -9.20 -8.88
N ASN A 29 -5.86 -9.83 -8.84
CA ASN A 29 -4.72 -9.42 -9.64
C ASN A 29 -4.91 -9.64 -11.16
N ARG A 30 -5.70 -10.63 -11.57
CA ARG A 30 -5.99 -10.91 -12.98
C ARG A 30 -6.87 -9.86 -13.64
N ILE A 31 -7.79 -9.27 -12.88
CA ILE A 31 -8.59 -8.12 -13.36
C ILE A 31 -7.65 -6.98 -13.79
N GLY A 32 -6.63 -6.70 -12.97
CA GLY A 32 -5.59 -5.73 -13.29
C GLY A 32 -4.77 -6.10 -14.52
N ASP A 33 -4.35 -7.37 -14.64
CA ASP A 33 -3.57 -7.83 -15.79
C ASP A 33 -4.35 -7.64 -17.11
N VAL A 34 -5.66 -7.94 -17.12
CA VAL A 34 -6.52 -7.72 -18.30
C VAL A 34 -6.58 -6.24 -18.64
N ALA A 35 -6.73 -5.36 -17.65
CA ALA A 35 -6.76 -3.91 -17.86
C ALA A 35 -5.43 -3.38 -18.44
N ILE A 36 -4.28 -3.86 -17.95
CA ILE A 36 -2.97 -3.49 -18.52
C ILE A 36 -2.86 -3.97 -19.96
N LEU A 37 -3.20 -5.23 -20.26
CA LEU A 37 -3.10 -5.76 -21.62
C LEU A 37 -3.99 -4.99 -22.62
N LEU A 38 -5.21 -4.65 -22.21
CA LEU A 38 -6.10 -3.80 -23.00
C LEU A 38 -5.50 -2.40 -23.22
N SER A 39 -4.89 -1.80 -22.19
CA SER A 39 -4.23 -0.51 -22.33
C SER A 39 -3.07 -0.57 -23.33
N ILE A 40 -2.23 -1.62 -23.31
CA ILE A 40 -1.11 -1.83 -24.25
C ILE A 40 -1.62 -1.96 -25.68
N ALA A 41 -2.73 -2.70 -25.88
CA ALA A 41 -3.36 -2.80 -27.20
C ALA A 41 -3.83 -1.43 -27.70
N LEU A 42 -4.44 -0.61 -26.84
CA LEU A 42 -4.88 0.73 -27.19
C LEU A 42 -3.73 1.71 -27.43
N PHE A 43 -2.57 1.55 -26.77
CA PHE A 43 -1.38 2.35 -27.04
C PHE A 43 -0.87 2.20 -28.48
N PHE A 44 -1.21 1.11 -29.17
CA PHE A 44 -0.91 0.96 -30.60
C PHE A 44 -1.55 2.09 -31.44
N THR A 45 -2.73 2.58 -31.05
CA THR A 45 -3.40 3.72 -31.72
C THR A 45 -2.65 5.05 -31.56
N VAL A 46 -1.72 5.14 -30.60
CA VAL A 46 -0.87 6.32 -30.35
C VAL A 46 0.41 6.26 -31.21
N GLY A 47 0.65 5.17 -31.92
CA GLY A 47 1.80 5.00 -32.82
C GLY A 47 3.00 4.29 -32.18
N GLY A 48 2.96 3.93 -30.90
CA GLY A 48 4.02 3.15 -30.26
C GLY A 48 3.90 2.97 -28.75
N TRP A 49 4.74 2.10 -28.20
CA TRP A 49 4.79 1.78 -26.76
C TRP A 49 5.89 2.52 -26.00
N ASN A 50 6.59 3.45 -26.64
CA ASN A 50 7.69 4.15 -26.02
C ASN A 50 7.16 5.19 -25.02
N PHE A 51 7.52 5.04 -23.74
CA PHE A 51 7.16 5.97 -22.66
C PHE A 51 7.45 7.44 -22.99
N LEU A 52 8.57 7.70 -23.69
CA LEU A 52 8.99 9.05 -24.10
C LEU A 52 7.98 9.73 -25.03
N SER A 53 7.30 8.96 -25.88
CA SER A 53 6.31 9.50 -26.83
C SER A 53 4.96 9.82 -26.19
N TRP A 54 4.64 9.24 -25.03
CA TRP A 54 3.27 9.32 -24.51
C TRP A 54 2.87 10.70 -23.99
N GLY A 55 3.79 11.47 -23.41
CA GLY A 55 3.49 12.81 -22.89
C GLY A 55 3.09 13.82 -23.98
N LEU A 56 3.52 13.60 -25.23
CA LEU A 56 3.28 14.53 -26.33
C LEU A 56 1.99 14.23 -27.13
N TYR A 57 1.55 12.97 -27.14
CA TYR A 57 0.45 12.49 -28.01
C TYR A 57 -0.82 12.07 -27.26
N MET A 58 -0.87 12.32 -25.94
CA MET A 58 -2.03 12.02 -25.11
C MET A 58 -2.85 13.27 -24.85
N SER A 59 -3.85 13.48 -25.71
CA SER A 59 -4.94 14.44 -25.45
C SER A 59 -5.88 13.92 -24.35
N GLU A 60 -6.70 14.83 -23.82
CA GLU A 60 -7.82 14.51 -22.92
C GLU A 60 -8.75 13.43 -23.48
N GLU A 61 -8.84 13.26 -24.80
CA GLU A 61 -9.78 12.34 -25.48
C GLU A 61 -9.51 10.86 -25.18
N LYS A 62 -8.30 10.48 -24.77
CA LYS A 62 -7.94 9.07 -24.47
C LYS A 62 -8.23 8.67 -23.02
N ILE A 63 -9.40 9.09 -22.51
CA ILE A 63 -9.91 8.79 -21.15
C ILE A 63 -9.89 7.28 -20.87
N LEU A 64 -10.27 6.45 -21.86
CA LEU A 64 -10.34 4.99 -21.69
C LEU A 64 -8.98 4.38 -21.29
N ILE A 65 -7.88 4.85 -21.90
CA ILE A 65 -6.52 4.37 -21.59
C ILE A 65 -6.15 4.75 -20.16
N LYS A 66 -6.41 6.00 -19.77
CA LYS A 66 -6.18 6.50 -18.41
C LYS A 66 -6.96 5.67 -17.38
N ILE A 67 -8.25 5.38 -17.63
CA ILE A 67 -9.09 4.56 -16.74
C ILE A 67 -8.55 3.13 -16.62
N LEU A 68 -8.20 2.47 -17.73
CA LEU A 68 -7.66 1.11 -17.70
C LEU A 68 -6.36 1.02 -16.89
N ILE A 69 -5.49 2.02 -17.03
CA ILE A 69 -4.26 2.13 -16.24
C ILE A 69 -4.57 2.34 -14.75
N CYS A 70 -5.57 3.18 -14.41
CA CYS A 70 -6.01 3.35 -13.02
C CYS A 70 -6.58 2.06 -12.42
N ILE A 71 -7.36 1.28 -13.17
CA ILE A 71 -7.89 -0.03 -12.72
C ILE A 71 -6.75 -1.04 -12.50
N ALA A 72 -5.79 -1.06 -13.42
CA ALA A 72 -4.59 -1.86 -13.28
C ALA A 72 -3.78 -1.50 -12.02
N ALA A 73 -3.60 -0.21 -11.77
CA ALA A 73 -2.89 0.26 -10.59
C ALA A 73 -3.67 -0.04 -9.29
N SER A 74 -4.99 0.19 -9.27
CA SER A 74 -5.84 0.01 -8.09
C SER A 74 -5.93 -1.44 -7.63
N THR A 75 -6.01 -2.39 -8.57
CA THR A 75 -5.99 -3.84 -8.26
C THR A 75 -4.68 -4.27 -7.62
N LYS A 76 -3.52 -3.89 -8.20
CA LYS A 76 -2.19 -4.23 -7.65
C LYS A 76 -1.88 -3.52 -6.34
N SER A 77 -2.33 -2.28 -6.16
CA SER A 77 -2.12 -1.50 -4.93
C SER A 77 -3.20 -1.71 -3.87
N ALA A 78 -4.07 -2.71 -4.06
CA ALA A 78 -5.14 -3.09 -3.14
C ALA A 78 -6.10 -1.93 -2.75
N GLN A 79 -6.40 -1.02 -3.68
CA GLN A 79 -7.35 0.07 -3.42
C GLN A 79 -8.78 -0.44 -3.48
N ILE A 80 -9.72 0.29 -2.87
CA ILE A 80 -11.16 0.01 -2.92
C ILE A 80 -11.58 0.06 -4.39
N PRO A 81 -12.30 -0.97 -4.89
CA PRO A 81 -12.95 -2.07 -4.17
C PRO A 81 -12.09 -3.33 -3.94
N PHE A 82 -10.89 -3.39 -4.49
CA PHE A 82 -9.99 -4.55 -4.47
C PHE A 82 -9.11 -4.64 -3.22
N SER A 83 -9.49 -4.09 -2.07
CA SER A 83 -8.65 -4.07 -0.87
C SER A 83 -8.60 -5.39 -0.11
N ALA A 84 -9.62 -6.25 -0.28
CA ALA A 84 -9.81 -7.45 0.54
C ALA A 84 -8.69 -8.50 0.39
N TRP A 85 -7.99 -8.54 -0.74
CA TRP A 85 -6.99 -9.59 -0.98
C TRP A 85 -5.72 -9.41 -0.14
N LEU A 86 -5.37 -8.18 0.24
CA LEU A 86 -4.12 -7.91 0.95
C LEU A 86 -4.14 -8.41 2.41
N PRO A 87 -5.19 -8.15 3.23
CA PRO A 87 -5.31 -8.77 4.55
C PRO A 87 -5.42 -10.30 4.48
N ALA A 88 -6.11 -10.83 3.47
CA ALA A 88 -6.23 -12.28 3.26
C ALA A 88 -4.88 -12.94 2.93
N ALA A 89 -4.00 -12.25 2.20
CA ALA A 89 -2.67 -12.74 1.84
C ALA A 89 -1.75 -12.98 3.05
N MET A 90 -2.10 -12.47 4.24
CA MET A 90 -1.34 -12.70 5.48
C MET A 90 -1.42 -14.13 6.01
N ALA A 91 -2.10 -15.05 5.32
CA ALA A 91 -1.95 -16.48 5.49
C ALA A 91 -0.53 -16.99 5.11
N ALA A 92 0.20 -16.23 4.28
CA ALA A 92 1.57 -16.53 3.88
C ALA A 92 2.56 -16.51 5.08
N PRO A 93 3.72 -17.19 4.94
CA PRO A 93 4.80 -17.09 5.93
C PRO A 93 5.34 -15.66 6.05
N THR A 94 5.82 -15.30 7.24
CA THR A 94 6.22 -13.92 7.59
C THR A 94 7.30 -13.30 6.67
N PRO A 95 8.32 -14.03 6.18
CA PRO A 95 9.30 -13.46 5.25
C PRO A 95 8.68 -13.12 3.89
N VAL A 96 7.68 -13.90 3.44
CA VAL A 96 6.95 -13.62 2.19
C VAL A 96 6.11 -12.36 2.34
N SER A 97 5.41 -12.19 3.47
CA SER A 97 4.67 -10.94 3.72
C SER A 97 5.60 -9.72 3.79
N ALA A 98 6.80 -9.87 4.36
CA ALA A 98 7.80 -8.81 4.39
C ALA A 98 8.23 -8.39 2.98
N LEU A 99 8.58 -9.35 2.11
CA LEU A 99 9.08 -9.02 0.78
C LEU A 99 7.95 -8.69 -0.20
N VAL A 100 7.04 -9.64 -0.42
CA VAL A 100 6.08 -9.59 -1.52
C VAL A 100 4.98 -8.57 -1.24
N HIS A 101 4.37 -8.66 -0.05
CA HIS A 101 3.16 -7.92 0.27
C HIS A 101 3.42 -6.54 0.90
N SER A 102 4.67 -6.21 1.23
CA SER A 102 5.00 -4.88 1.76
C SER A 102 5.80 -4.01 0.79
N SER A 103 6.76 -4.59 0.06
CA SER A 103 7.78 -3.81 -0.65
C SER A 103 7.74 -3.91 -2.17
N THR A 104 7.20 -5.00 -2.74
CA THR A 104 7.34 -5.29 -4.18
C THR A 104 6.02 -5.39 -4.95
N LEU A 105 5.10 -6.28 -4.57
CA LEU A 105 3.89 -6.52 -5.37
C LEU A 105 2.92 -5.35 -5.26
N VAL A 106 2.72 -4.85 -4.04
CA VAL A 106 1.69 -3.83 -3.78
C VAL A 106 2.14 -2.43 -4.22
N THR A 107 3.43 -2.16 -4.10
CA THR A 107 4.08 -0.94 -4.58
C THR A 107 4.17 -0.89 -6.10
N ALA A 108 4.12 -2.04 -6.81
CA ALA A 108 4.15 -2.07 -8.27
C ALA A 108 2.98 -1.31 -8.92
N GLY A 109 1.79 -1.31 -8.30
CA GLY A 109 0.65 -0.53 -8.79
C GLY A 109 0.88 0.99 -8.69
N VAL A 110 1.45 1.44 -7.57
CA VAL A 110 1.83 2.84 -7.35
C VAL A 110 2.95 3.25 -8.30
N TYR A 111 3.97 2.39 -8.45
CA TYR A 111 5.09 2.63 -9.36
C TYR A 111 4.64 2.70 -10.82
N LEU A 112 3.65 1.90 -11.22
CA LEU A 112 3.06 2.00 -12.55
C LEU A 112 2.52 3.43 -12.77
N LEU A 113 1.72 3.96 -11.85
CA LEU A 113 1.19 5.34 -11.98
C LEU A 113 2.30 6.40 -11.97
N ILE A 114 3.36 6.24 -11.17
CA ILE A 114 4.53 7.12 -11.19
C ILE A 114 5.13 7.20 -12.61
N ARG A 115 5.29 6.05 -13.28
CA ARG A 115 5.86 6.00 -14.64
C ARG A 115 4.93 6.62 -15.69
N PHE A 116 3.63 6.60 -15.43
CA PHE A 116 2.62 7.18 -16.29
C PHE A 116 2.21 8.62 -15.91
N ASN A 117 2.94 9.27 -14.98
CA ASN A 117 2.56 10.60 -14.47
C ASN A 117 2.32 11.63 -15.59
N SER A 118 3.18 11.64 -16.61
CA SER A 118 3.05 12.56 -17.76
C SER A 118 1.75 12.41 -18.55
N ILE A 119 1.09 11.25 -18.50
CA ILE A 119 -0.20 11.03 -19.18
C ILE A 119 -1.36 11.58 -18.35
N PHE A 120 -1.24 11.51 -17.02
CA PHE A 120 -2.36 11.78 -16.15
C PHE A 120 -2.58 13.27 -15.90
N GLY A 121 -1.54 14.07 -15.76
CA GLY A 121 -1.64 15.52 -15.51
C GLY A 121 -2.74 15.90 -14.51
N ASP A 122 -3.33 17.07 -14.68
CA ASP A 122 -4.48 17.54 -13.89
C ASP A 122 -5.81 17.04 -14.49
N SER A 123 -5.93 15.74 -14.74
CA SER A 123 -7.16 15.15 -15.28
C SER A 123 -8.21 14.87 -14.19
N THR A 124 -9.49 14.86 -14.61
CA THR A 124 -10.62 14.46 -13.75
C THR A 124 -10.49 13.04 -13.19
N ILE A 125 -9.70 12.20 -13.83
CA ILE A 125 -9.43 10.83 -13.36
C ILE A 125 -8.58 10.86 -12.10
N MET A 126 -7.63 11.80 -12.00
CA MET A 126 -6.80 11.93 -10.80
C MET A 126 -7.61 12.42 -9.60
N THR A 127 -8.57 13.32 -9.79
CA THR A 127 -9.47 13.72 -8.68
C THR A 127 -10.36 12.58 -8.21
N MET A 128 -10.81 11.69 -9.11
CA MET A 128 -11.52 10.46 -8.74
C MET A 128 -10.60 9.48 -7.99
N MET A 129 -9.36 9.32 -8.45
CA MET A 129 -8.36 8.50 -7.76
C MET A 129 -8.03 9.02 -6.36
N LEU A 130 -8.01 10.34 -6.17
CA LEU A 130 -7.80 10.96 -4.84
C LEU A 130 -8.89 10.52 -3.86
N ILE A 131 -10.16 10.54 -4.27
CA ILE A 131 -11.28 10.10 -3.43
C ILE A 131 -11.14 8.63 -3.07
N VAL A 132 -10.82 7.78 -4.06
CA VAL A 132 -10.58 6.34 -3.84
C VAL A 132 -9.42 6.13 -2.86
N ALA A 133 -8.31 6.86 -3.02
CA ALA A 133 -7.14 6.76 -2.16
C ALA A 133 -7.38 7.25 -0.72
N CYS A 134 -8.15 8.33 -0.54
CA CYS A 134 -8.55 8.77 0.80
C CYS A 134 -9.51 7.77 1.46
N SER A 135 -10.44 7.19 0.68
CA SER A 135 -11.37 6.19 1.22
C SER A 135 -10.66 4.91 1.66
N THR A 136 -9.64 4.45 0.93
CA THR A 136 -8.84 3.28 1.30
C THR A 136 -7.99 3.54 2.52
N MET A 137 -7.37 4.71 2.60
CA MET A 137 -6.59 5.12 3.75
C MET A 137 -7.43 5.09 5.03
N PHE A 138 -8.63 5.65 4.98
CA PHE A 138 -9.55 5.67 6.12
C PHE A 138 -10.04 4.27 6.50
N MET A 139 -10.51 3.48 5.53
CA MET A 139 -10.97 2.10 5.75
C MET A 139 -9.88 1.23 6.38
N ALA A 140 -8.66 1.32 5.86
CA ALA A 140 -7.52 0.57 6.37
C ALA A 140 -7.09 1.02 7.77
N GLY A 141 -7.10 2.33 8.03
CA GLY A 141 -6.80 2.89 9.35
C GLY A 141 -7.81 2.45 10.41
N LEU A 142 -9.11 2.47 10.08
CA LEU A 142 -10.16 1.96 10.97
C LEU A 142 -10.00 0.46 11.23
N GLY A 143 -9.80 -0.34 10.18
CA GLY A 143 -9.61 -1.78 10.31
C GLY A 143 -8.41 -2.14 11.19
N ALA A 144 -7.29 -1.43 11.04
CA ALA A 144 -6.09 -1.67 11.83
C ALA A 144 -6.31 -1.43 13.35
N ASN A 145 -7.18 -0.49 13.72
CA ASN A 145 -7.50 -0.24 15.13
C ASN A 145 -8.34 -1.33 15.79
N PHE A 146 -9.10 -2.13 15.03
CA PHE A 146 -9.99 -3.16 15.57
C PHE A 146 -9.48 -4.59 15.38
N GLU A 147 -8.53 -4.81 14.48
CA GLU A 147 -7.90 -6.13 14.29
C GLU A 147 -7.04 -6.52 15.50
N TYR A 148 -6.88 -7.83 15.72
CA TYR A 148 -6.06 -8.39 16.80
C TYR A 148 -4.84 -9.18 16.29
N ASP A 149 -4.89 -9.65 15.05
CA ASP A 149 -3.77 -10.36 14.43
C ASP A 149 -2.66 -9.39 14.06
N LEU A 150 -1.46 -9.59 14.61
CA LEU A 150 -0.29 -8.72 14.40
C LEU A 150 0.02 -8.51 12.91
N LYS A 151 0.04 -9.59 12.13
CA LYS A 151 0.29 -9.51 10.66
C LYS A 151 -0.77 -8.69 9.93
N LYS A 152 -2.04 -8.83 10.31
CA LYS A 152 -3.14 -8.09 9.66
C LYS A 152 -3.07 -6.61 9.98
N ILE A 153 -2.68 -6.21 11.19
CA ILE A 153 -2.47 -4.80 11.53
C ILE A 153 -1.33 -4.20 10.70
N ILE A 154 -0.21 -4.91 10.56
CA ILE A 154 0.92 -4.45 9.73
C ILE A 154 0.49 -4.35 8.25
N ALA A 155 -0.32 -5.30 7.77
CA ALA A 155 -0.88 -5.31 6.43
C ALA A 155 -1.86 -4.14 6.18
N LEU A 156 -2.82 -3.92 7.07
CA LEU A 156 -3.76 -2.79 6.97
C LEU A 156 -3.02 -1.45 7.07
N SER A 157 -1.96 -1.37 7.86
CA SER A 157 -1.14 -0.17 7.87
C SER A 157 -0.33 0.00 6.56
N THR A 158 0.09 -1.08 5.85
CA THR A 158 0.63 -0.92 4.48
C THR A 158 -0.43 -0.40 3.51
N LEU A 159 -1.66 -0.91 3.59
CA LEU A 159 -2.78 -0.46 2.77
C LEU A 159 -3.07 1.04 3.00
N SER A 160 -3.02 1.49 4.25
CA SER A 160 -3.19 2.92 4.57
C SER A 160 -2.10 3.80 3.94
N GLN A 161 -0.83 3.37 4.01
CA GLN A 161 0.29 4.13 3.44
C GLN A 161 0.30 4.11 1.92
N LEU A 162 -0.17 3.03 1.29
CA LEU A 162 -0.39 3.01 -0.16
C LEU A 162 -1.48 3.99 -0.57
N GLY A 163 -2.53 4.14 0.24
CA GLY A 163 -3.51 5.23 0.09
C GLY A 163 -2.86 6.62 0.15
N VAL A 164 -1.90 6.82 1.07
CA VAL A 164 -1.11 8.08 1.16
C VAL A 164 -0.31 8.29 -0.13
N MET A 165 0.40 7.27 -0.61
CA MET A 165 1.18 7.37 -1.87
C MET A 165 0.30 7.67 -3.08
N LEU A 166 -0.88 7.06 -3.17
CA LEU A 166 -1.81 7.33 -4.27
C LEU A 166 -2.46 8.70 -4.18
N SER A 167 -2.74 9.20 -2.98
CA SER A 167 -3.28 10.54 -2.78
C SER A 167 -2.32 11.63 -3.28
N ILE A 168 -1.03 11.51 -2.97
CA ILE A 168 -0.05 12.51 -3.41
C ILE A 168 0.24 12.39 -4.92
N LEU A 169 0.15 11.19 -5.48
CA LEU A 169 0.20 10.99 -6.94
C LEU A 169 -0.97 11.65 -7.65
N SER A 170 -2.18 11.56 -7.10
CA SER A 170 -3.34 12.25 -7.67
C SER A 170 -3.26 13.77 -7.58
N LEU A 171 -2.40 14.32 -6.73
CA LEU A 171 -2.09 15.75 -6.68
C LEU A 171 -0.95 16.14 -7.63
N GLY A 172 -0.42 15.20 -8.42
CA GLY A 172 0.61 15.44 -9.44
C GLY A 172 2.06 15.30 -8.96
N PHE A 173 2.29 15.10 -7.65
CA PHE A 173 3.64 15.05 -7.07
C PHE A 173 4.22 13.62 -7.06
N SER A 174 4.70 13.14 -8.21
CA SER A 174 5.27 11.80 -8.35
C SER A 174 6.56 11.57 -7.57
N ASP A 175 7.41 12.60 -7.44
CA ASP A 175 8.72 12.45 -6.82
C ASP A 175 8.59 12.22 -5.30
N LEU A 176 7.63 12.91 -4.67
CA LEU A 176 7.29 12.70 -3.25
C LEU A 176 6.70 11.31 -3.02
N ALA A 177 5.83 10.84 -3.92
CA ALA A 177 5.27 9.50 -3.85
C ALA A 177 6.37 8.43 -3.94
N PHE A 178 7.32 8.60 -4.86
CA PHE A 178 8.45 7.69 -5.03
C PHE A 178 9.38 7.70 -3.81
N PHE A 179 9.69 8.89 -3.28
CA PHE A 179 10.49 9.00 -2.07
C PHE A 179 9.82 8.30 -0.87
N HIS A 180 8.52 8.48 -0.67
CA HIS A 180 7.78 7.78 0.38
C HIS A 180 7.70 6.27 0.15
N LEU A 181 7.57 5.81 -1.10
CA LEU A 181 7.59 4.39 -1.44
C LEU A 181 8.90 3.73 -0.99
N LEU A 182 10.04 4.39 -1.18
CA LEU A 182 11.35 3.90 -0.75
C LEU A 182 11.47 3.84 0.78
N THR A 183 11.12 4.92 1.48
CA THR A 183 11.19 4.94 2.95
C THR A 183 10.24 3.90 3.56
N HIS A 184 9.03 3.78 3.01
CA HIS A 184 8.02 2.80 3.40
C HIS A 184 8.49 1.36 3.26
N ALA A 185 9.14 1.01 2.15
CA ALA A 185 9.67 -0.33 1.95
C ALA A 185 10.64 -0.73 3.08
N LEU A 186 11.50 0.20 3.52
CA LEU A 186 12.49 -0.06 4.57
C LEU A 186 11.84 -0.30 5.94
N PHE A 187 11.01 0.64 6.42
CA PHE A 187 10.42 0.48 7.77
C PHE A 187 9.36 -0.63 7.83
N LYS A 188 8.66 -0.93 6.73
CA LYS A 188 7.72 -2.06 6.70
C LYS A 188 8.40 -3.41 6.67
N ALA A 189 9.50 -3.55 5.92
CA ALA A 189 10.29 -4.77 5.97
C ALA A 189 10.78 -5.04 7.39
N LEU A 190 11.27 -4.01 8.09
CA LEU A 190 11.69 -4.11 9.49
C LEU A 190 10.52 -4.55 10.41
N LEU A 191 9.33 -3.94 10.27
CA LEU A 191 8.13 -4.32 11.04
C LEU A 191 7.75 -5.79 10.86
N PHE A 192 7.68 -6.27 9.62
CA PHE A 192 7.31 -7.67 9.36
C PHE A 192 8.37 -8.66 9.83
N LEU A 193 9.66 -8.32 9.75
CA LEU A 193 10.73 -9.16 10.26
C LEU A 193 10.70 -9.24 11.80
N CYS A 194 10.54 -8.10 12.49
CA CYS A 194 10.38 -8.07 13.95
C CYS A 194 9.16 -8.88 14.39
N ALA A 195 8.01 -8.70 13.72
CA ALA A 195 6.80 -9.49 13.96
C ALA A 195 7.04 -10.99 13.73
N GLY A 196 7.80 -11.36 12.69
CA GLY A 196 8.16 -12.75 12.41
C GLY A 196 8.97 -13.39 13.55
N VAL A 197 9.95 -12.67 14.10
CA VAL A 197 10.72 -13.14 15.27
C VAL A 197 9.83 -13.27 16.50
N MET A 198 8.91 -12.33 16.74
CA MET A 198 7.97 -12.42 17.87
C MET A 198 7.04 -13.64 17.75
N ILE A 199 6.44 -13.85 16.58
CA ILE A 199 5.51 -14.96 16.31
C ILE A 199 6.24 -16.32 16.49
N HIS A 200 7.45 -16.45 15.96
CA HIS A 200 8.22 -17.69 16.08
C HIS A 200 8.57 -18.02 17.54
N ASN A 201 8.97 -17.03 18.34
CA ASN A 201 9.31 -17.26 19.75
C ASN A 201 8.09 -17.52 20.63
N LEU A 202 6.91 -17.07 20.21
CA LEU A 202 5.63 -17.29 20.89
C LEU A 202 4.85 -18.49 20.29
N LYS A 203 5.55 -19.47 19.69
CA LYS A 203 4.99 -20.72 19.15
C LYS A 203 3.83 -20.48 18.18
N ASP A 204 4.03 -19.60 17.20
CA ASP A 204 3.08 -19.25 16.14
C ASP A 204 1.80 -18.52 16.60
N SER A 205 1.74 -18.04 17.84
CA SER A 205 0.66 -17.14 18.26
C SER A 205 0.81 -15.75 17.60
N GLN A 206 -0.27 -15.28 16.97
CA GLN A 206 -0.31 -14.00 16.24
C GLN A 206 -1.19 -12.94 16.89
N ASP A 207 -1.97 -13.33 17.90
CA ASP A 207 -2.92 -12.46 18.60
C ASP A 207 -2.19 -11.59 19.62
N ILE A 208 -2.28 -10.27 19.46
CA ILE A 208 -1.60 -9.29 20.32
C ILE A 208 -2.05 -9.40 21.78
N ARG A 209 -3.27 -9.89 22.04
CA ARG A 209 -3.77 -10.06 23.42
C ARG A 209 -2.95 -11.05 24.24
N MET A 210 -2.24 -11.94 23.57
CA MET A 210 -1.36 -12.94 24.21
C MET A 210 0.11 -12.48 24.26
N MET A 211 0.43 -11.29 23.75
CA MET A 211 1.80 -10.77 23.62
C MET A 211 2.11 -9.72 24.70
N GLY A 212 2.34 -10.19 25.93
CA GLY A 212 2.72 -9.31 27.05
C GLY A 212 4.23 -9.31 27.35
N GLY A 213 4.77 -8.18 27.83
CA GLY A 213 6.12 -8.12 28.42
C GLY A 213 7.29 -8.30 27.45
N LEU A 214 7.07 -8.07 26.14
CA LEU A 214 8.07 -8.29 25.11
C LEU A 214 9.34 -7.43 25.27
N VAL A 215 9.23 -6.24 25.87
CA VAL A 215 10.37 -5.36 26.13
C VAL A 215 11.40 -6.01 27.05
N LEU A 216 10.96 -6.79 28.04
CA LEU A 216 11.84 -7.48 28.98
C LEU A 216 12.45 -8.74 28.37
N ASN A 217 11.64 -9.52 27.64
CA ASN A 217 12.08 -10.80 27.09
C ASN A 217 12.91 -10.66 25.81
N MET A 218 12.58 -9.69 24.96
CA MET A 218 13.21 -9.49 23.65
C MET A 218 13.51 -7.99 23.41
N PRO A 219 14.53 -7.44 24.10
CA PRO A 219 14.79 -5.99 24.07
C PRO A 219 15.20 -5.49 22.69
N LEU A 220 16.00 -6.25 21.93
CA LEU A 220 16.44 -5.82 20.61
C LEU A 220 15.28 -5.76 19.61
N THR A 221 14.43 -6.78 19.57
CA THR A 221 13.30 -6.82 18.63
C THR A 221 12.24 -5.78 18.97
N SER A 222 11.96 -5.55 20.26
CA SER A 222 11.06 -4.50 20.70
C SER A 222 11.60 -3.10 20.39
N MET A 223 12.90 -2.84 20.55
CA MET A 223 13.53 -1.58 20.15
C MET A 223 13.41 -1.34 18.64
N CYS A 224 13.75 -2.32 17.80
CA CYS A 224 13.61 -2.21 16.35
C CYS A 224 12.14 -2.01 15.93
N MET A 225 11.21 -2.73 16.55
CA MET A 225 9.78 -2.61 16.28
C MET A 225 9.27 -1.20 16.65
N ASN A 226 9.64 -0.69 17.82
CA ASN A 226 9.29 0.67 18.24
C ASN A 226 9.88 1.73 17.31
N LEU A 227 11.15 1.60 16.92
CA LEU A 227 11.77 2.52 15.96
C LEU A 227 11.02 2.54 14.62
N SER A 228 10.62 1.38 14.13
CA SER A 228 9.84 1.27 12.88
C SER A 228 8.40 1.79 13.00
N ASN A 229 7.75 1.61 14.16
CA ASN A 229 6.43 2.19 14.45
C ASN A 229 6.50 3.72 14.54
N LEU A 230 7.51 4.29 15.20
CA LEU A 230 7.73 5.74 15.27
C LEU A 230 8.02 6.34 13.89
N ALA A 231 8.79 5.63 13.06
CA ALA A 231 8.98 6.00 11.65
C ALA A 231 7.64 5.99 10.88
N LEU A 232 6.75 5.02 11.11
CA LEU A 232 5.44 4.96 10.47
C LEU A 232 4.51 6.11 10.88
N CYS A 233 4.54 6.52 12.17
CA CYS A 233 3.81 7.69 12.65
C CYS A 233 4.26 8.97 11.95
N GLY A 234 5.55 9.08 11.64
CA GLY A 234 6.18 10.30 11.14
C GLY A 234 6.81 11.13 12.27
N MET A 235 7.35 10.50 13.31
CA MET A 235 8.05 11.21 14.39
C MET A 235 9.22 12.05 13.84
N PRO A 236 9.47 13.26 14.39
CA PRO A 236 10.47 14.18 13.88
C PRO A 236 11.85 13.52 13.83
N PHE A 237 12.61 13.83 12.77
CA PHE A 237 13.95 13.30 12.48
C PHE A 237 14.05 11.80 12.14
N MET A 238 12.92 11.08 12.02
CA MET A 238 12.90 9.71 11.50
C MET A 238 12.64 9.71 9.99
N ALA A 239 12.98 8.61 9.29
CA ALA A 239 12.84 8.50 7.84
C ALA A 239 11.40 8.77 7.32
N GLY A 240 10.39 8.42 8.12
CA GLY A 240 8.99 8.71 7.76
C GLY A 240 8.63 10.19 7.81
N PHE A 241 9.25 10.99 8.68
CA PHE A 241 9.00 12.44 8.78
C PHE A 241 9.33 13.15 7.47
N TYR A 242 10.53 12.92 6.94
CA TYR A 242 10.98 13.56 5.69
C TYR A 242 10.07 13.31 4.49
N SER A 243 9.29 12.23 4.49
CA SER A 243 8.38 11.92 3.39
C SER A 243 6.93 12.27 3.73
N LYS A 244 6.41 11.72 4.84
CA LYS A 244 5.01 11.82 5.23
C LYS A 244 4.61 13.24 5.64
N ASP A 245 5.49 13.98 6.32
CA ASP A 245 5.20 15.35 6.74
C ASP A 245 5.14 16.30 5.53
N LEU A 246 6.11 16.20 4.62
CA LEU A 246 6.07 16.94 3.34
C LEU A 246 4.83 16.59 2.51
N ILE A 247 4.44 15.31 2.47
CA ILE A 247 3.21 14.89 1.79
C ILE A 247 1.98 15.57 2.40
N LEU A 248 1.90 15.61 3.73
CA LEU A 248 0.79 16.26 4.46
C LEU A 248 0.74 17.76 4.19
N GLU A 249 1.89 18.44 4.26
CA GLU A 249 2.00 19.87 3.98
C GLU A 249 1.52 20.21 2.56
N VAL A 250 2.04 19.49 1.56
CA VAL A 250 1.65 19.68 0.15
C VAL A 250 0.17 19.38 -0.06
N ALA A 251 -0.35 18.31 0.56
CA ALA A 251 -1.77 17.99 0.49
C ALA A 251 -2.63 19.11 1.06
N PHE A 252 -2.29 19.66 2.23
CA PHE A 252 -3.08 20.73 2.86
C PHE A 252 -2.97 22.09 2.15
N MET A 253 -1.87 22.36 1.45
CA MET A 253 -1.72 23.56 0.63
C MET A 253 -2.43 23.45 -0.73
N SER A 254 -2.68 22.23 -1.20
CA SER A 254 -3.36 21.98 -2.47
C SER A 254 -4.89 22.10 -2.35
N ASN A 255 -5.55 22.42 -3.47
CA ASN A 255 -7.01 22.52 -3.53
C ASN A 255 -7.68 21.13 -3.56
N ILE A 256 -7.83 20.53 -2.38
CA ILE A 256 -8.45 19.21 -2.18
C ILE A 256 -9.96 19.34 -1.94
N ASN A 257 -10.75 18.36 -2.42
CA ASN A 257 -12.17 18.28 -2.09
C ASN A 257 -12.38 18.17 -0.56
N PHE A 258 -13.39 18.85 -0.02
CA PHE A 258 -13.65 18.87 1.42
C PHE A 258 -13.77 17.46 2.05
N ILE A 259 -14.42 16.52 1.35
CA ILE A 259 -14.55 15.14 1.79
C ILE A 259 -13.18 14.45 1.89
N SER A 260 -12.35 14.55 0.84
CA SER A 260 -11.01 13.96 0.86
C SER A 260 -10.12 14.59 1.94
N PHE A 261 -10.26 15.89 2.21
CA PHE A 261 -9.54 16.57 3.28
C PHE A 261 -9.89 15.98 4.66
N ILE A 262 -11.17 15.85 4.99
CA ILE A 262 -11.62 15.25 6.27
C ILE A 262 -11.09 13.82 6.41
N MET A 263 -11.24 13.00 5.36
CA MET A 263 -10.78 11.61 5.37
C MET A 263 -9.27 11.52 5.57
N TYR A 264 -8.50 12.45 4.99
CA TYR A 264 -7.04 12.52 5.12
C TYR A 264 -6.60 12.78 6.56
N VAL A 265 -7.19 13.80 7.19
CA VAL A 265 -6.89 14.18 8.58
C VAL A 265 -7.28 13.05 9.55
N LEU A 266 -8.48 12.47 9.38
CA LEU A 266 -8.90 11.36 10.23
C LEU A 266 -8.00 10.14 10.04
N ALA A 267 -7.69 9.77 8.81
CA ALA A 267 -6.90 8.59 8.53
C ALA A 267 -5.46 8.72 9.06
N THR A 268 -4.85 9.90 8.98
CA THR A 268 -3.54 10.15 9.61
C THR A 268 -3.60 10.07 11.13
N GLY A 269 -4.66 10.58 11.76
CA GLY A 269 -4.91 10.37 13.19
C GLY A 269 -5.04 8.89 13.56
N LEU A 270 -5.75 8.10 12.74
CA LEU A 270 -5.85 6.65 12.93
C LEU A 270 -4.49 5.94 12.77
N THR A 271 -3.58 6.45 11.93
CA THR A 271 -2.21 5.90 11.85
C THR A 271 -1.44 6.04 13.15
N VAL A 272 -1.66 7.13 13.87
CA VAL A 272 -1.05 7.37 15.18
C VAL A 272 -1.71 6.48 16.25
N SER A 273 -3.03 6.25 16.17
CA SER A 273 -3.71 5.42 17.17
C SER A 273 -3.29 3.95 17.11
N TYR A 274 -3.26 3.31 15.92
CA TYR A 274 -2.91 1.88 15.85
C TYR A 274 -1.41 1.63 16.11
N THR A 275 -0.54 2.61 15.84
CA THR A 275 0.89 2.49 16.13
C THR A 275 1.16 2.59 17.61
N PHE A 276 0.56 3.53 18.33
CA PHE A 276 0.64 3.56 19.79
C PHE A 276 0.02 2.31 20.42
N ARG A 277 -1.06 1.78 19.85
CA ARG A 277 -1.62 0.49 20.27
C ARG A 277 -0.65 -0.68 20.11
N LEU A 278 0.23 -0.66 19.11
CA LEU A 278 1.27 -1.69 18.93
C LEU A 278 2.48 -1.51 19.85
N ILE A 279 2.72 -0.29 20.31
CA ILE A 279 3.82 0.03 21.23
C ILE A 279 3.43 -0.33 22.69
N TYR A 280 2.15 -0.14 23.03
CA TYR A 280 1.57 -0.50 24.33
C TYR A 280 1.50 -2.02 24.52
#